data_AF-A0A1V4YRM0-F1
#
_entry.id   AF-A0A1V4YRM0-F1
#
_cell.length_a   1.000
_cell.length_b   1.000
_cell.length_c   1.000
_cell.angle_alpha   90.00
_cell.angle_beta   90.00
_cell.angle_gamma   90.00
#
_symmetry.space_group_name_H-M   'P 1'
#
loop_
_entity.id
_entity.type
_entity.pdbx_description
1 polymer ?
#
loop_
_entity_poly.entity_id
_entity_poly.type
_entity_poly.pdbx_seq_one_letter_code
_entity_poly.pdbx_strand_id
1 'polypeptide(L)'
;MDVTAVASQFEHEDGYVKMKKRVKEGALIVDDPNSMELEEMITNDKPDLILAGIKEKYMAHKLGVPSLMIHSYENGPYIGFEGFLNLAKDMYSYIYNPVWKMLEFEESPVENDESKIIAESIETPDKAEVGK
;
A
#
# COMPACT_ATOMS: atom_id res chain seq x y z
N MET A 1 -14.39 2.11 11.08
CA MET A 1 -13.44 1.66 10.03
C MET A 1 -14.24 1.18 8.86
N ASP A 2 -13.74 1.39 7.64
CA ASP A 2 -14.35 0.87 6.42
C ASP A 2 -13.36 -0.04 5.70
N VAL A 3 -13.86 -1.09 5.06
CA VAL A 3 -13.00 -2.02 4.30
C VAL A 3 -13.04 -1.59 2.84
N THR A 4 -11.95 -0.98 2.36
CA THR A 4 -11.82 -0.44 1.00
C THR A 4 -11.33 -1.48 0.00
N ALA A 5 -10.58 -2.48 0.43
CA ALA A 5 -10.11 -3.57 -0.41
C ALA A 5 -10.04 -4.89 0.35
N VAL A 6 -10.24 -6.00 -0.36
CA VAL A 6 -9.99 -7.36 0.12
C VAL A 6 -9.26 -8.15 -0.95
N ALA A 7 -8.39 -9.06 -0.53
CA ALA A 7 -7.66 -9.91 -1.45
C ALA A 7 -7.52 -11.33 -0.90
N SER A 8 -7.29 -12.29 -1.79
CA SER A 8 -6.91 -13.65 -1.42
C SER A 8 -5.88 -14.21 -2.39
N GLN A 9 -4.98 -15.07 -1.90
CA GLN A 9 -3.96 -15.75 -2.71
C GLN A 9 -4.50 -17.02 -3.38
N PHE A 10 -5.50 -17.69 -2.76
CA PHE A 10 -5.89 -19.06 -3.14
C PHE A 10 -7.40 -19.31 -3.05
N GLU A 11 -8.21 -18.25 -3.06
CA GLU A 11 -9.66 -18.41 -2.95
C GLU A 11 -10.27 -18.91 -4.26
N HIS A 12 -11.41 -19.60 -4.16
CA HIS A 12 -12.17 -20.05 -5.32
C HIS A 12 -13.40 -19.17 -5.57
N GLU A 13 -14.06 -19.39 -6.71
CA GLU A 13 -15.18 -18.55 -7.17
C GLU A 13 -16.27 -18.36 -6.10
N ASP A 14 -16.62 -19.42 -5.35
CA ASP A 14 -17.66 -19.34 -4.32
C ASP A 14 -17.24 -18.45 -3.14
N GLY A 15 -15.95 -18.40 -2.82
CA GLY A 15 -15.39 -17.48 -1.84
C GLY A 15 -15.45 -16.03 -2.31
N TYR A 16 -15.08 -15.74 -3.55
CA TYR A 16 -15.20 -14.40 -4.14
C TYR A 16 -16.65 -13.91 -4.17
N VAL A 17 -17.62 -14.79 -4.47
CA VAL A 17 -19.05 -14.47 -4.37
C VAL A 17 -19.44 -14.07 -2.94
N LYS A 18 -18.88 -14.74 -1.92
CA LYS A 18 -19.14 -14.36 -0.51
C LYS A 18 -18.44 -13.07 -0.13
N MET A 19 -17.24 -12.79 -0.64
CA MET A 19 -16.55 -11.51 -0.44
C MET A 19 -17.38 -10.37 -1.00
N LYS A 20 -17.82 -10.47 -2.26
CA LYS A 20 -18.67 -9.48 -2.92
C LYS A 20 -19.96 -9.17 -2.17
N LYS A 21 -20.55 -10.16 -1.49
CA LYS A 21 -21.75 -9.98 -0.65
C LYS A 21 -21.49 -9.29 0.69
N ARG A 22 -20.25 -9.28 1.18
CA ARG A 22 -19.87 -8.75 2.51
C ARG A 22 -19.22 -7.38 2.44
N VAL A 23 -18.49 -7.09 1.38
CA VAL A 23 -17.90 -5.76 1.17
C VAL A 23 -18.96 -4.76 0.73
N LYS A 24 -18.72 -3.47 0.98
CA LYS A 24 -19.59 -2.39 0.50
C LYS A 24 -19.35 -2.14 -0.99
N GLU A 25 -20.33 -1.52 -1.64
CA GLU A 25 -20.17 -1.04 -3.01
C GLU A 25 -18.97 -0.09 -3.12
N GLY A 26 -18.16 -0.27 -4.16
CA GLY A 26 -16.92 0.49 -4.36
C GLY A 26 -15.67 -0.12 -3.70
N ALA A 27 -15.80 -1.18 -2.91
CA ALA A 27 -14.63 -1.90 -2.40
C ALA A 27 -13.95 -2.74 -3.50
N LEU A 28 -12.62 -2.72 -3.55
CA LEU A 28 -11.83 -3.49 -4.48
C LEU A 28 -11.71 -4.95 -4.01
N ILE A 29 -11.85 -5.91 -4.94
CA ILE A 29 -11.62 -7.34 -4.68
C ILE A 29 -10.50 -7.78 -5.62
N VAL A 30 -9.39 -8.29 -5.08
CA VAL A 30 -8.21 -8.67 -5.86
C VAL A 30 -7.90 -10.16 -5.66
N ASP A 31 -7.64 -10.84 -6.77
CA ASP A 31 -7.20 -12.24 -6.80
C ASP A 31 -5.68 -12.28 -6.97
N ASP A 32 -5.02 -13.00 -6.05
CA ASP A 32 -3.57 -13.21 -6.01
C ASP A 32 -2.72 -11.96 -6.33
N PRO A 33 -2.89 -10.84 -5.58
CA PRO A 33 -2.15 -9.62 -5.87
C PRO A 33 -0.65 -9.86 -5.73
N ASN A 34 0.09 -9.44 -6.74
CA ASN A 34 1.54 -9.43 -6.68
C ASN A 34 2.04 -8.19 -5.90
N SER A 35 3.34 -8.17 -5.57
CA SER A 35 3.92 -7.10 -4.76
C SER A 35 3.80 -5.70 -5.36
N MET A 36 3.86 -5.59 -6.70
CA MET A 36 3.78 -4.30 -7.40
C MET A 36 2.35 -3.76 -7.36
N GLU A 37 1.35 -4.62 -7.59
CA GLU A 37 -0.06 -4.25 -7.44
C GLU A 37 -0.36 -3.81 -6.01
N LEU A 38 0.17 -4.52 -5.01
CA LEU A 38 0.00 -4.15 -3.61
C LEU A 38 0.64 -2.79 -3.29
N GLU A 39 1.86 -2.53 -3.79
CA GLU A 39 2.55 -1.25 -3.60
C GLU A 39 1.76 -0.09 -4.24
N GLU A 40 1.25 -0.28 -5.45
CA GLU A 40 0.38 0.70 -6.14
C GLU A 40 -0.91 0.94 -5.34
N MET A 41 -1.57 -0.11 -4.86
CA MET A 41 -2.78 0.01 -4.03
C MET A 41 -2.51 0.81 -2.76
N ILE A 42 -1.42 0.53 -2.04
CA ILE A 42 -1.07 1.24 -0.80
C ILE A 42 -0.78 2.72 -1.10
N THR A 43 -0.06 2.99 -2.18
CA THR A 43 0.36 4.36 -2.55
C THR A 43 -0.81 5.21 -3.05
N ASN A 44 -1.71 4.62 -3.83
CA ASN A 44 -2.86 5.32 -4.42
C ASN A 44 -4.00 5.48 -3.42
N ASP A 45 -4.38 4.41 -2.71
CA ASP A 45 -5.55 4.41 -1.83
C ASP A 45 -5.22 4.93 -0.42
N LYS A 46 -3.94 4.92 -0.02
CA LYS A 46 -3.43 5.39 1.29
C LYS A 46 -4.28 4.92 2.47
N PRO A 47 -4.46 3.59 2.66
CA PRO A 47 -5.28 3.07 3.73
C PRO A 47 -4.70 3.40 5.11
N ASP A 48 -5.55 3.62 6.11
CA ASP A 48 -5.12 3.90 7.49
C ASP A 48 -4.57 2.66 8.21
N LEU A 49 -4.89 1.45 7.74
CA LEU A 49 -4.45 0.18 8.30
C LEU A 49 -4.55 -0.92 7.25
N ILE A 50 -3.53 -1.79 7.19
CA ILE A 50 -3.53 -3.01 6.38
C ILE A 50 -3.59 -4.24 7.28
N LEU A 51 -4.37 -5.23 6.87
CA LEU A 51 -4.48 -6.53 7.53
C LEU A 51 -3.93 -7.60 6.58
N ALA A 52 -2.71 -8.08 6.81
CA ALA A 52 -2.01 -8.95 5.87
C ALA A 52 -1.10 -9.98 6.57
N GLY A 53 -0.18 -10.60 5.81
CA GLY A 53 0.83 -11.50 6.32
C GLY A 53 2.17 -10.82 6.63
N ILE A 54 3.14 -11.66 7.00
CA ILE A 54 4.49 -11.20 7.36
C ILE A 54 5.24 -10.60 6.15
N LYS A 55 4.97 -11.10 4.94
CA LYS A 55 5.65 -10.67 3.71
C LYS A 55 5.28 -9.23 3.34
N GLU A 56 4.02 -8.88 3.54
CA GLU A 56 3.46 -7.57 3.18
C GLU A 56 3.69 -6.51 4.28
N LYS A 57 3.79 -6.93 5.55
CA LYS A 57 3.89 -6.04 6.73
C LYS A 57 4.99 -4.99 6.61
N TYR A 58 6.21 -5.40 6.27
CA TYR A 58 7.35 -4.49 6.26
C TYR A 58 7.36 -3.57 5.05
N MET A 59 6.80 -4.01 3.92
CA MET A 59 6.57 -3.15 2.75
C MET A 59 5.60 -2.02 3.13
N ALA A 60 4.44 -2.37 3.69
CA ALA A 60 3.45 -1.39 4.15
C ALA A 60 4.05 -0.37 5.13
N HIS A 61 4.83 -0.83 6.11
CA HIS A 61 5.48 0.07 7.07
C HIS A 61 6.49 1.02 6.40
N LYS A 62 7.21 0.57 5.37
CA LYS A 62 8.13 1.41 4.59
C LYS A 62 7.40 2.45 3.75
N LEU A 63 6.17 2.16 3.36
CA LEU A 63 5.25 3.10 2.70
C LEU A 63 4.46 3.96 3.71
N GLY A 64 4.75 3.85 5.01
CA GLY A 64 4.14 4.67 6.05
C GLY A 64 2.77 4.23 6.54
N VAL A 65 2.34 3.04 6.15
CA VAL A 65 1.03 2.50 6.55
C VAL A 65 1.21 1.40 7.61
N PRO A 66 0.52 1.48 8.76
CA PRO A 66 0.56 0.39 9.74
C PRO A 66 -0.05 -0.90 9.17
N SER A 67 0.58 -2.04 9.48
CA SER A 67 0.10 -3.36 9.06
C SER A 67 0.04 -4.34 10.23
N LEU A 68 -1.13 -4.94 10.44
CA LEU A 68 -1.39 -5.98 11.43
C LEU A 68 -1.30 -7.38 10.79
N MET A 69 -0.65 -8.32 11.47
CA MET A 69 -0.60 -9.71 11.01
C MET A 69 -1.86 -10.48 11.40
N ILE A 70 -2.65 -10.89 10.42
CA ILE A 70 -3.91 -11.63 10.67
C ILE A 70 -3.77 -13.15 10.58
N HIS A 71 -2.69 -13.67 10.01
CA HIS A 71 -2.44 -15.12 9.92
C HIS A 71 -1.81 -15.70 11.19
N SER A 72 -0.88 -14.96 11.80
CA SER A 72 -0.14 -15.40 13.00
C SER A 72 -0.55 -14.67 14.27
N TYR A 73 -1.46 -13.70 14.15
CA TYR A 73 -1.78 -12.68 15.15
C TYR A 73 -0.58 -11.80 15.51
N GLU A 74 -0.87 -10.61 16.03
CA GLU A 74 0.12 -9.85 16.79
C GLU A 74 0.08 -10.28 18.26
N ASN A 75 -1.07 -10.09 18.93
CA ASN A 75 -1.31 -10.47 20.34
C ASN A 75 -2.56 -11.34 20.52
N GLY A 76 -2.84 -12.25 19.58
CA GLY A 76 -4.07 -13.06 19.58
C GLY A 76 -4.30 -13.90 20.85
N PRO A 77 -5.44 -14.60 20.94
CA PRO A 77 -6.38 -14.90 19.87
C PRO A 77 -7.31 -13.72 19.54
N TYR A 78 -7.80 -13.66 18.29
CA TYR A 78 -8.80 -12.68 17.86
C TYR A 78 -10.24 -13.24 17.81
N ILE A 79 -10.40 -14.55 17.95
CA ILE A 79 -11.72 -15.20 17.93
C ILE A 79 -12.46 -15.06 19.27
N GLY A 80 -13.78 -14.89 19.20
CA GLY A 80 -14.65 -14.77 20.37
C GLY A 80 -14.70 -13.36 20.97
N PHE A 81 -15.46 -13.20 22.06
CA PHE A 81 -15.68 -11.89 22.68
C PHE A 81 -14.40 -11.25 23.22
N GLU A 82 -13.61 -12.02 23.98
CA GLU A 82 -12.33 -11.55 24.51
C GLU A 82 -11.30 -11.34 23.38
N GLY A 83 -11.32 -12.20 22.36
CA GLY A 83 -10.43 -12.05 21.21
C GLY A 83 -10.72 -10.79 20.40
N PHE A 84 -11.98 -10.39 20.26
CA PHE A 84 -12.34 -9.14 19.63
C PHE A 84 -11.77 -7.93 20.37
N LEU A 85 -11.70 -7.97 21.71
CA LEU A 85 -11.07 -6.92 22.50
C LEU A 85 -9.55 -6.86 22.24
N ASN A 86 -8.88 -8.00 22.05
CA ASN A 86 -7.46 -8.03 21.70
C ASN A 86 -7.22 -7.44 20.31
N LEU A 87 -8.03 -7.82 19.31
CA LEU A 87 -7.97 -7.24 17.97
C LEU A 87 -8.16 -5.72 18.02
N ALA A 88 -9.17 -5.23 18.74
CA ALA A 88 -9.42 -3.80 18.86
C ALA A 88 -8.25 -3.04 19.51
N LYS A 89 -7.61 -3.60 20.54
CA LYS A 89 -6.42 -3.02 21.18
C LYS A 89 -5.24 -2.96 20.23
N ASP A 90 -5.00 -4.02 19.47
CA ASP A 90 -3.90 -4.08 18.51
C ASP A 90 -4.10 -3.06 17.38
N MET A 91 -5.31 -3.02 16.79
CA MET A 91 -5.66 -2.04 15.77
C MET A 91 -5.50 -0.61 16.26
N TYR A 92 -5.99 -0.30 17.47
CA TYR A 92 -5.82 1.02 18.08
C TYR A 92 -4.34 1.39 18.25
N SER A 93 -3.55 0.47 18.81
CA SER A 93 -2.13 0.72 19.08
C SER A 93 -1.31 0.92 17.81
N TYR A 94 -1.67 0.23 16.72
CA TYR A 94 -1.01 0.36 15.43
C TYR A 94 -1.41 1.65 14.71
N ILE A 95 -2.69 2.00 14.66
CA ILE A 95 -3.16 3.23 13.99
C ILE A 95 -2.62 4.48 14.69
N TYR A 96 -2.67 4.53 16.02
CA TYR A 96 -2.32 5.72 16.79
C TYR A 96 -0.88 5.72 17.31
N ASN A 97 -0.01 4.85 16.79
CA ASN A 97 1.38 4.80 17.23
C ASN A 97 2.10 6.11 16.89
N PRO A 98 2.81 6.76 17.86
CA PRO A 98 3.51 8.01 17.60
C PRO A 98 4.62 7.88 16.55
N VAL A 99 5.12 6.66 16.27
CA VAL A 99 6.16 6.42 15.27
C VAL A 99 5.79 6.95 13.89
N TRP A 100 4.51 6.90 13.49
CA TRP A 100 4.06 7.35 12.18
C TRP A 100 4.25 8.85 11.97
N LYS A 101 4.27 9.65 13.05
CA LYS A 101 4.55 11.09 13.00
C LYS A 101 6.04 11.42 12.97
N MET A 102 6.89 10.41 13.20
CA MET A 102 8.35 10.55 13.16
C MET A 102 8.93 10.14 11.80
N LEU A 103 8.11 9.59 10.91
CA LEU A 103 8.53 9.27 9.56
C LEU A 103 8.58 10.55 8.74
N GLU A 104 9.78 10.90 8.29
CA GLU A 104 10.00 11.91 7.26
C GLU A 104 9.98 11.16 5.92
N PHE A 105 8.91 11.34 5.15
CA PHE A 105 8.89 10.94 3.75
C PHE A 105 9.47 12.11 2.97
N GLU A 106 10.67 11.95 2.40
CA GLU A 106 11.10 12.84 1.32
C GLU A 106 10.04 12.69 0.21
N GLU A 107 9.39 13.78 -0.17
CA GLU A 107 8.59 13.79 -1.39
C GLU A 107 9.55 13.39 -2.50
N SER A 108 9.38 12.17 -3.03
CA SER A 108 10.13 11.72 -4.21
C SER A 108 10.02 12.82 -5.25
N PRO A 109 11.13 13.28 -5.85
CA PRO A 109 11.06 14.30 -6.88
C PRO A 109 10.13 13.76 -7.97
N VAL A 110 8.97 14.40 -8.11
CA VAL A 110 8.04 14.07 -9.19
C VAL A 110 8.77 14.45 -10.47
N GLU A 111 9.45 13.48 -11.11
CA GLU A 111 9.92 13.61 -12.48
C GLU A 111 8.69 13.65 -13.39
N ASN A 112 8.14 14.84 -13.55
CA ASN A 112 7.30 15.21 -14.69
C ASN A 112 7.73 16.60 -15.12
N ASP A 113 8.96 16.68 -15.63
CA ASP A 113 9.36 17.82 -16.43
C ASP A 113 9.93 17.33 -17.77
N GLU A 114 9.04 16.78 -18.61
CA GLU A 114 9.35 16.50 -20.02
C GLU A 114 9.90 17.74 -20.74
N SER A 115 9.69 18.96 -20.20
CA SER A 115 10.22 20.20 -20.76
C SER A 115 11.75 20.32 -20.62
N LYS A 116 12.38 19.66 -19.65
CA LYS A 116 13.85 19.63 -19.52
C LYS A 116 14.54 18.77 -20.58
N ILE A 117 13.95 17.64 -20.94
CA ILE A 117 14.50 16.72 -21.96
C ILE A 117 14.55 17.43 -23.32
N ILE A 118 13.52 18.22 -23.63
CA ILE A 118 13.45 18.98 -24.89
C ILE A 118 14.44 20.15 -24.86
N ALA A 119 14.60 20.84 -23.73
CA ALA A 119 15.54 21.96 -23.60
C ALA A 119 17.02 21.54 -23.78
N GLU A 120 17.45 20.41 -23.20
CA GLU A 120 18.81 19.90 -23.38
C GLU A 120 19.11 19.45 -24.82
N SER A 121 18.09 19.00 -25.56
CA SER A 121 18.25 18.61 -26.97
C SER A 121 18.39 19.79 -27.94
N ILE A 122 18.01 21.01 -27.51
CA ILE A 122 18.04 22.23 -28.33
C ILE A 122 19.33 23.05 -28.11
N GLU A 123 20.02 22.86 -26.97
CA GLU A 123 21.22 23.63 -26.59
C GLU A 123 22.55 23.17 -27.22
N THR A 124 22.54 22.21 -28.14
CA THR A 124 23.69 21.98 -29.04
C THR A 124 23.45 22.48 -30.47
N PRO A 125 23.40 23.80 -30.71
CA PRO A 125 23.59 24.34 -32.04
C PRO A 125 25.09 24.50 -32.33
N ASP A 126 25.58 23.57 -33.14
CA ASP A 126 26.48 23.81 -34.29
C ASP A 126 27.31 25.11 -34.26
N LYS A 127 28.60 25.00 -33.86
CA LYS A 127 29.65 25.95 -34.26
C LYS A 127 30.98 25.23 -34.53
N ALA A 128 31.19 24.99 -35.82
CA ALA A 128 32.42 25.27 -36.60
C ALA A 128 33.66 24.38 -36.32
N GLU A 129 34.50 23.99 -37.29
CA GLU A 129 35.02 24.78 -38.40
C GLU A 129 35.43 23.92 -39.62
N VAL A 130 35.22 24.55 -40.78
CA VAL A 130 35.91 24.32 -42.04
C VAL A 130 37.41 24.66 -41.89
N GLY A 131 38.30 23.79 -42.36
CA GLY A 131 39.63 24.21 -42.86
C GLY A 131 40.86 23.51 -42.29
N LYS A 132 41.28 22.42 -42.94
CA LYS A 132 42.56 22.34 -43.69
C LYS A 132 42.62 21.07 -44.52
#